data_AF-A0A923NBD8-F1
#
_entry.id   AF-A0A923NBD8-F1
#
_cell.length_a   1.000
_cell.length_b   1.000
_cell.length_c   1.000
_cell.angle_alpha   90.00
_cell.angle_beta   90.00
_cell.angle_gamma   90.00
#
_symmetry.space_group_name_H-M   'P 1'
#
loop_
_entity.id
_entity.type
_entity.pdbx_description
1 polymer ?
#
loop_
_entity_poly.entity_id
_entity_poly.type
_entity_poly.pdbx_seq_one_letter_code
_entity_poly.pdbx_strand_id
1 'polypeptide(L)'
;MNCLGTSNTGSGGCCNANTLCSFNGNLEDVVSTPIYVQSVYDAVRFHMNGMKTVQNLRFTPALPCGCTISRVKEIRCKKIFDPSQAKDCDNLTIDMETGISGATFLNDCRGIVETIGPDGVPSEKIIFADTSHCDEEGCGTPIFGTQNVRMWGNIIVYLDLCICDSCGRESSMTCCAEVNIASPSHPLVLTNFFELCMPSTGSSAFLPRLTELCNSGFTCRLATNNAGRDLCISPNGEISANLIVGICVTMEKKITVPVQLCVLCTGFAEAPLQENTSDLISCPGLFPERTDAGSQASRTGSDPDARPALPGCDPCSIQQSDGSSCRCGDFPPQSCR
;
A
#
# COMPACT_ATOMS: atom_id res chain seq x y z
N MET A 1 -30.84 10.16 -3.07
CA MET A 1 -30.21 11.48 -3.14
C MET A 1 -30.10 11.98 -1.71
N ASN A 2 -28.90 11.85 -1.11
CA ASN A 2 -28.45 12.50 0.13
C ASN A 2 -27.19 11.77 0.59
N CYS A 3 -26.01 12.25 0.16
CA CYS A 3 -24.71 11.90 0.75
C CYS A 3 -23.77 13.11 0.55
N LEU A 4 -23.91 14.12 1.39
CA LEU A 4 -22.84 15.06 1.69
C LEU A 4 -22.61 14.91 3.19
N GLY A 5 -21.53 14.22 3.54
CA GLY A 5 -21.00 14.27 4.90
C GLY A 5 -20.70 15.73 5.23
N THR A 6 -21.01 16.11 6.46
CA THR A 6 -20.84 17.44 7.02
C THR A 6 -19.40 17.95 6.82
N SER A 7 -19.17 18.70 5.74
CA SER A 7 -18.08 19.66 5.70
C SER A 7 -18.46 20.81 6.63
N ASN A 8 -17.51 21.19 7.48
CA ASN A 8 -17.60 22.33 8.38
C ASN A 8 -17.53 23.62 7.55
N THR A 9 -18.53 23.82 6.70
CA THR A 9 -18.71 25.03 5.90
C THR A 9 -19.05 26.15 6.88
N GLY A 10 -18.09 27.06 7.09
CA GLY A 10 -18.39 28.36 7.68
C GLY A 10 -19.48 29.03 6.85
N SER A 11 -20.24 29.93 7.46
CA SER A 11 -21.45 30.56 6.89
C SER A 11 -21.24 31.43 5.63
N GLY A 12 -20.15 31.26 4.88
CA GLY A 12 -19.76 32.06 3.70
C GLY A 12 -19.16 31.26 2.53
N GLY A 13 -19.09 29.92 2.60
CA GLY A 13 -18.48 29.12 1.51
C GLY A 13 -16.95 29.00 1.57
N CYS A 14 -16.33 29.42 2.67
CA CYS A 14 -14.92 29.18 2.99
C CYS A 14 -14.75 27.93 3.88
N CYS A 15 -13.53 27.36 3.89
CA CYS A 15 -13.19 26.15 4.62
C CYS A 15 -12.22 26.42 5.77
N ASN A 16 -12.22 25.54 6.78
CA ASN A 16 -11.19 25.52 7.82
C ASN A 16 -10.26 24.33 7.57
N ALA A 17 -8.96 24.59 7.62
CA ALA A 17 -7.94 23.55 7.53
C ALA A 17 -7.94 22.65 8.77
N ASN A 18 -7.46 21.43 8.62
CA ASN A 18 -7.32 20.50 9.74
C ASN A 18 -6.25 20.98 10.73
N THR A 19 -6.53 20.90 12.03
CA THR A 19 -5.56 21.24 13.08
C THR A 19 -4.60 20.07 13.28
N LEU A 20 -3.60 19.97 12.41
CA LEU A 20 -2.66 18.83 12.36
C LEU A 20 -1.64 18.80 13.51
N CYS A 21 -1.53 19.88 14.29
CA CYS A 21 -0.66 20.01 15.47
C CYS A 21 -1.42 20.65 16.64
N SER A 22 -1.35 20.05 17.84
CA SER A 22 -1.80 20.68 19.09
C SER A 22 -0.68 20.65 20.13
N PHE A 23 -0.49 21.77 20.84
CA PHE A 23 0.50 21.95 21.89
C PHE A 23 -0.23 22.16 23.22
N ASN A 24 0.22 21.45 24.26
CA ASN A 24 -0.44 21.37 25.57
C ASN A 24 -0.02 22.48 26.55
N GLY A 25 0.90 23.37 26.15
CA GLY A 25 1.36 24.50 26.97
C GLY A 25 2.57 24.23 27.87
N ASN A 26 3.19 23.04 27.82
CA ASN A 26 4.40 22.73 28.62
C ASN A 26 5.70 22.85 27.81
N LEU A 27 6.59 23.75 28.23
CA LEU A 27 7.82 24.11 27.51
C LEU A 27 9.05 23.23 27.85
N GLU A 28 8.99 22.42 28.91
CA GLU A 28 10.10 21.51 29.26
C GLU A 28 10.22 20.29 28.33
N ASP A 29 9.14 20.00 27.57
CA ASP A 29 9.02 18.84 26.67
C ASP A 29 9.54 19.13 25.25
N VAL A 30 10.26 20.24 25.05
CA VAL A 30 10.66 20.78 23.74
C VAL A 30 12.18 20.68 23.54
N VAL A 31 12.65 20.06 22.45
CA VAL A 31 14.08 19.98 22.10
C VAL A 31 14.33 20.41 20.65
N SER A 32 15.40 21.19 20.42
CA SER A 32 15.73 21.80 19.12
C SER A 32 16.70 20.98 18.24
N THR A 33 16.45 20.94 16.93
CA THR A 33 17.43 20.58 15.89
C THR A 33 17.10 21.30 14.56
N PRO A 34 18.10 21.76 13.78
CA PRO A 34 17.87 22.47 12.51
C PRO A 34 17.76 21.51 11.31
N ILE A 35 16.84 21.72 10.34
CA ILE A 35 16.82 21.27 8.92
C ILE A 35 15.62 21.95 8.18
N TYR A 36 15.70 22.12 6.86
CA TYR A 36 14.64 22.63 5.96
C TYR A 36 13.50 21.60 5.76
N VAL A 37 12.25 21.85 6.20
CA VAL A 37 11.11 20.90 6.04
C VAL A 37 9.77 21.64 5.85
N GLN A 38 8.89 21.10 5.02
CA GLN A 38 7.59 21.67 4.61
C GLN A 38 6.50 21.43 5.68
N SER A 39 5.47 22.28 5.75
CA SER A 39 4.28 22.04 6.59
C SER A 39 3.09 21.61 5.76
N VAL A 40 2.24 20.78 6.35
CA VAL A 40 0.95 20.38 5.78
C VAL A 40 -0.11 21.38 6.28
N TYR A 41 -0.76 22.08 5.36
CA TYR A 41 -1.87 22.98 5.66
C TYR A 41 -3.17 22.19 5.77
N ASP A 42 -3.45 21.36 4.77
CA ASP A 42 -4.61 20.47 4.78
C ASP A 42 -4.29 19.15 4.10
N ALA A 43 -5.02 18.11 4.46
CA ALA A 43 -4.82 16.78 3.92
C ALA A 43 -6.10 15.95 3.90
N VAL A 44 -6.19 15.06 2.93
CA VAL A 44 -7.28 14.08 2.83
C VAL A 44 -6.70 12.73 2.43
N ARG A 45 -7.20 11.69 3.08
CA ARG A 45 -6.84 10.30 2.78
C ARG A 45 -8.08 9.53 2.35
N PHE A 46 -7.98 8.70 1.33
CA PHE A 46 -9.09 7.87 0.86
C PHE A 46 -8.64 6.53 0.30
N HIS A 47 -9.57 5.59 0.24
CA HIS A 47 -9.38 4.25 -0.30
C HIS A 47 -10.19 4.05 -1.56
N MET A 48 -9.58 3.50 -2.61
CA MET A 48 -10.25 3.10 -3.83
C MET A 48 -10.17 1.60 -4.00
N ASN A 49 -11.32 0.97 -4.21
CA ASN A 49 -11.44 -0.47 -4.29
C ASN A 49 -11.75 -0.91 -5.72
N GLY A 50 -11.11 -1.99 -6.15
CA GLY A 50 -11.35 -2.66 -7.42
C GLY A 50 -11.35 -4.17 -7.26
N MET A 51 -11.79 -4.88 -8.29
CA MET A 51 -11.73 -6.33 -8.31
C MET A 51 -11.39 -6.86 -9.69
N LYS A 52 -10.60 -7.94 -9.73
CA LYS A 52 -10.32 -8.72 -10.93
C LYS A 52 -10.69 -10.17 -10.72
N THR A 53 -11.45 -10.74 -11.64
CA THR A 53 -11.73 -12.18 -11.66
C THR A 53 -10.73 -12.86 -12.59
N VAL A 54 -10.14 -13.96 -12.12
CA VAL A 54 -9.20 -14.78 -12.89
C VAL A 54 -9.72 -16.20 -12.93
N GLN A 55 -9.82 -16.78 -14.11
CA GLN A 55 -10.32 -18.13 -14.33
C GLN A 55 -9.22 -19.06 -14.81
N ASN A 56 -9.25 -20.31 -14.35
CA ASN A 56 -8.32 -21.36 -14.74
C ASN A 56 -6.84 -20.94 -14.62
N LEU A 57 -6.50 -20.18 -13.58
CA LEU A 57 -5.13 -19.75 -13.31
C LEU A 57 -4.29 -20.97 -12.98
N ARG A 58 -3.24 -21.22 -13.76
CA ARG A 58 -2.36 -22.39 -13.59
C ARG A 58 -1.27 -22.09 -12.58
N PHE A 59 -1.10 -23.01 -11.64
CA PHE A 59 -0.12 -22.93 -10.56
C PHE A 59 1.05 -23.90 -10.79
N THR A 60 2.23 -23.49 -10.35
CA THR A 60 3.46 -24.30 -10.35
C THR A 60 4.08 -24.32 -8.95
N PRO A 61 4.75 -25.41 -8.53
CA PRO A 61 4.89 -26.68 -9.24
C PRO A 61 3.58 -27.49 -9.25
N ALA A 62 3.54 -28.51 -10.12
CA ALA A 62 2.45 -29.49 -10.16
C ALA A 62 2.42 -30.35 -8.88
N LEU A 63 1.24 -30.91 -8.58
CA LEU A 63 1.04 -31.82 -7.46
C LEU A 63 1.89 -33.10 -7.66
N PRO A 64 2.58 -33.59 -6.62
CA PRO A 64 3.36 -34.83 -6.72
C PRO A 64 2.45 -36.03 -7.05
N CYS A 65 2.98 -36.99 -7.80
CA CYS A 65 2.25 -38.20 -8.18
C CYS A 65 1.71 -38.93 -6.94
N GLY A 66 0.44 -39.33 -7.00
CA GLY A 66 -0.21 -40.07 -5.91
C GLY A 66 -0.63 -39.22 -4.71
N CYS A 67 -0.47 -37.89 -4.77
CA CYS A 67 -0.97 -36.98 -3.76
C CYS A 67 -2.34 -36.40 -4.15
N THR A 68 -3.12 -36.00 -3.15
CA THR A 68 -4.40 -35.27 -3.31
C THR A 68 -4.42 -34.03 -2.44
N ILE A 69 -5.15 -32.98 -2.85
CA ILE A 69 -5.32 -31.78 -2.01
C ILE A 69 -6.37 -32.06 -0.93
N SER A 70 -5.97 -31.97 0.34
CA SER A 70 -6.84 -32.09 1.51
C SER A 70 -7.59 -30.78 1.77
N ARG A 71 -6.85 -29.66 1.81
CA ARG A 71 -7.42 -28.31 2.03
C ARG A 71 -6.50 -27.20 1.57
N VAL A 72 -7.09 -26.04 1.31
CA VAL A 72 -6.35 -24.78 1.15
C VAL A 72 -6.04 -24.22 2.53
N LYS A 73 -4.78 -23.88 2.79
CA LYS A 73 -4.32 -23.26 4.04
C LYS A 73 -4.48 -21.75 3.98
N GLU A 74 -3.91 -21.15 2.95
CA GLU A 74 -3.86 -19.70 2.77
C GLU A 74 -3.67 -19.34 1.30
N ILE A 75 -4.14 -18.17 0.91
CA ILE A 75 -3.86 -17.56 -0.39
C ILE A 75 -3.21 -16.22 -0.13
N ARG A 76 -1.96 -16.08 -0.56
CA ARG A 76 -1.16 -14.86 -0.38
C ARG A 76 -0.88 -14.24 -1.73
N CYS A 77 -0.59 -12.95 -1.77
CA CYS A 77 -0.16 -12.29 -3.01
C CYS A 77 0.94 -11.27 -2.76
N LYS A 78 1.79 -11.09 -3.76
CA LYS A 78 2.94 -10.18 -3.73
C LYS A 78 2.99 -9.38 -5.03
N LYS A 79 3.35 -8.10 -4.92
CA LYS A 79 3.60 -7.22 -6.06
C LYS A 79 4.86 -7.66 -6.81
N ILE A 80 4.83 -7.61 -8.13
CA ILE A 80 6.03 -7.82 -8.95
C ILE A 80 6.74 -6.49 -9.13
N PHE A 81 8.05 -6.50 -8.87
CA PHE A 81 8.96 -5.41 -9.21
C PHE A 81 10.37 -5.98 -9.37
N ASP A 82 10.88 -5.98 -10.60
CA ASP A 82 12.28 -6.29 -10.90
C ASP A 82 13.12 -5.00 -10.90
N PRO A 83 14.02 -4.82 -9.92
CA PRO A 83 14.85 -3.63 -9.83
C PRO A 83 15.87 -3.51 -10.99
N SER A 84 16.21 -4.61 -11.66
CA SER A 84 17.13 -4.60 -12.80
C SER A 84 16.47 -4.11 -14.09
N GLN A 85 15.13 -4.19 -14.16
CA GLN A 85 14.32 -3.77 -15.30
C GLN A 85 13.19 -2.85 -14.85
N ALA A 86 13.53 -1.71 -14.24
CA ALA A 86 12.53 -0.79 -13.69
C ALA A 86 11.46 -0.28 -14.68
N LYS A 87 11.72 -0.35 -15.99
CA LYS A 87 10.78 0.06 -17.06
C LYS A 87 9.96 -1.10 -17.65
N ASP A 88 10.10 -2.31 -17.12
CA ASP A 88 9.30 -3.45 -17.57
C ASP A 88 7.81 -3.18 -17.34
N CYS A 89 6.98 -3.53 -18.32
CA CYS A 89 5.53 -3.40 -18.25
C CYS A 89 4.89 -4.45 -17.33
N ASP A 90 5.61 -5.53 -17.02
CA ASP A 90 5.18 -6.55 -16.06
C ASP A 90 5.34 -6.08 -14.60
N ASN A 91 6.21 -5.10 -14.35
CA ASN A 91 6.29 -4.45 -13.05
C ASN A 91 4.97 -3.75 -12.73
N LEU A 92 4.46 -4.00 -11.53
CA LEU A 92 3.25 -3.34 -11.08
C LEU A 92 3.49 -1.83 -10.97
N THR A 93 2.76 -1.06 -11.77
CA THR A 93 2.87 0.38 -11.86
C THR A 93 1.55 1.05 -11.50
N ILE A 94 1.64 2.18 -10.78
CA ILE A 94 0.51 3.04 -10.42
C ILE A 94 0.84 4.43 -10.94
N ASP A 95 -0.07 4.98 -11.72
CA ASP A 95 0.01 6.34 -12.26
C ASP A 95 -1.18 7.16 -11.77
N MET A 96 -0.91 8.39 -11.37
CA MET A 96 -1.87 9.27 -10.71
C MET A 96 -2.12 10.49 -11.59
N GLU A 97 -3.36 10.63 -12.05
CA GLU A 97 -3.80 11.81 -12.78
C GLU A 97 -4.82 12.59 -11.93
N THR A 98 -4.49 13.84 -11.63
CA THR A 98 -5.28 14.71 -10.77
C THR A 98 -5.72 15.95 -11.50
N GLY A 99 -7.02 16.19 -11.51
CA GLY A 99 -7.64 17.45 -11.95
C GLY A 99 -8.15 18.23 -10.74
N ILE A 100 -8.03 19.56 -10.78
CA ILE A 100 -8.55 20.47 -9.74
C ILE A 100 -9.53 21.45 -10.37
N SER A 101 -10.58 21.78 -9.61
CA SER A 101 -11.58 22.81 -9.86
C SER A 101 -11.58 23.78 -8.67
N GLY A 102 -11.72 25.07 -8.96
CA GLY A 102 -11.58 26.15 -7.95
C GLY A 102 -10.14 26.64 -7.74
N ALA A 103 -9.15 25.92 -8.29
CA ALA A 103 -7.77 26.37 -8.41
C ALA A 103 -7.17 25.89 -9.74
N THR A 104 -6.02 26.43 -10.10
CA THR A 104 -5.25 26.05 -11.28
C THR A 104 -3.85 25.61 -10.90
N PHE A 105 -3.33 24.59 -11.56
CA PHE A 105 -1.90 24.32 -11.54
C PHE A 105 -1.16 25.47 -12.22
N LEU A 106 -0.09 25.95 -11.58
CA LEU A 106 0.78 26.94 -12.19
C LEU A 106 1.47 26.30 -13.39
N ASN A 107 1.30 26.87 -14.58
CA ASN A 107 1.91 26.39 -15.82
C ASN A 107 2.90 27.40 -16.35
N ASP A 108 4.03 26.92 -16.87
CA ASP A 108 4.98 27.68 -17.67
C ASP A 108 4.98 27.19 -19.13
N CYS A 109 5.91 27.70 -19.95
CA CYS A 109 6.03 27.27 -21.35
C CYS A 109 6.45 25.80 -21.54
N ARG A 110 6.84 25.09 -20.47
CA ARG A 110 7.34 23.71 -20.47
C ARG A 110 6.34 22.73 -19.85
N GLY A 111 5.36 23.21 -19.10
CA GLY A 111 4.30 22.39 -18.51
C GLY A 111 3.89 22.89 -17.12
N ILE A 112 3.38 21.98 -16.30
CA ILE A 112 3.08 22.26 -14.89
C ILE A 112 4.39 22.55 -14.15
N VAL A 113 4.41 23.62 -13.36
CA VAL A 113 5.54 23.98 -12.53
C VAL A 113 5.55 23.09 -11.28
N GLU A 114 6.59 22.28 -11.20
CA GLU A 114 6.82 21.35 -10.10
C GLU A 114 8.01 21.78 -9.24
N THR A 115 7.92 21.51 -7.94
CA THR A 115 9.01 21.72 -6.99
C THR A 115 9.51 20.38 -6.45
N ILE A 116 10.76 20.38 -6.00
CA ILE A 116 11.36 19.21 -5.36
C ILE A 116 10.59 18.88 -4.09
N GLY A 117 9.99 17.69 -4.07
CA GLY A 117 9.29 17.16 -2.91
C GLY A 117 10.23 16.45 -1.93
N PRO A 118 9.66 15.86 -0.87
CA PRO A 118 10.43 15.16 0.16
C PRO A 118 11.13 13.88 -0.36
N ASP A 119 10.71 13.38 -1.52
CA ASP A 119 11.32 12.27 -2.24
C ASP A 119 12.55 12.67 -3.07
N GLY A 120 12.88 13.97 -3.12
CA GLY A 120 14.06 14.49 -3.80
C GLY A 120 13.90 14.64 -5.32
N VAL A 121 12.68 14.49 -5.84
CA VAL A 121 12.35 14.69 -7.25
C VAL A 121 11.26 15.76 -7.42
N PRO A 122 11.08 16.34 -8.62
CA PRO A 122 9.94 17.21 -8.90
C PRO A 122 8.64 16.40 -8.79
N SER A 123 7.96 16.51 -7.66
CA SER A 123 6.76 15.72 -7.33
C SER A 123 5.62 16.57 -6.77
N GLU A 124 5.91 17.81 -6.37
CA GLU A 124 4.92 18.73 -5.83
C GLU A 124 4.50 19.75 -6.88
N LYS A 125 3.20 19.85 -7.14
CA LYS A 125 2.66 20.77 -8.14
C LYS A 125 2.24 22.08 -7.48
N ILE A 126 2.70 23.22 -7.99
CA ILE A 126 2.28 24.52 -7.46
C ILE A 126 0.83 24.79 -7.87
N ILE A 127 -0.01 25.18 -6.90
CA ILE A 127 -1.41 25.54 -7.14
C ILE A 127 -1.66 27.02 -6.85
N PHE A 128 -2.57 27.62 -7.61
CA PHE A 128 -2.97 29.01 -7.47
C PHE A 128 -4.50 29.14 -7.56
N ALA A 129 -5.06 29.97 -6.68
CA ALA A 129 -6.44 30.43 -6.70
C ALA A 129 -6.48 31.87 -6.17
N ASP A 130 -7.51 32.63 -6.55
CA ASP A 130 -7.82 33.90 -5.90
C ASP A 130 -8.48 33.61 -4.55
N THR A 131 -7.74 33.89 -3.47
CA THR A 131 -8.15 33.62 -2.09
C THR A 131 -8.72 34.86 -1.38
N SER A 132 -8.79 36.01 -2.07
CA SER A 132 -9.07 37.32 -1.45
C SER A 132 -10.33 37.34 -0.57
N HIS A 133 -11.41 36.71 -1.03
CA HIS A 133 -12.67 36.64 -0.27
C HIS A 133 -12.52 35.86 1.05
N CYS A 134 -11.91 34.68 1.03
CA CYS A 134 -11.74 33.88 2.25
C CYS A 134 -10.64 34.45 3.15
N ASP A 135 -9.67 35.16 2.59
CA ASP A 135 -8.65 35.89 3.34
C ASP A 135 -9.26 37.00 4.21
N GLU A 136 -10.32 37.69 3.74
CA GLU A 136 -11.08 38.68 4.52
C GLU A 136 -11.82 38.04 5.71
N GLU A 137 -12.27 36.79 5.56
CA GLU A 137 -12.92 36.02 6.63
C GLU A 137 -11.91 35.30 7.55
N GLY A 138 -10.61 35.33 7.21
CA GLY A 138 -9.57 34.60 7.94
C GLY A 138 -9.66 33.08 7.78
N CYS A 139 -10.31 32.60 6.71
CA CYS A 139 -10.55 31.19 6.41
C CYS A 139 -9.75 30.75 5.16
N GLY A 140 -9.68 29.43 4.94
CA GLY A 140 -9.10 28.87 3.72
C GLY A 140 -10.12 28.82 2.57
N THR A 141 -9.60 28.66 1.35
CA THR A 141 -10.40 28.57 0.12
C THR A 141 -10.62 27.11 -0.27
N PRO A 142 -11.87 26.62 -0.43
CA PRO A 142 -12.11 25.23 -0.80
C PRO A 142 -11.73 24.97 -2.26
N ILE A 143 -11.05 23.85 -2.49
CA ILE A 143 -10.72 23.34 -3.81
C ILE A 143 -11.27 21.92 -3.95
N PHE A 144 -11.80 21.61 -5.12
CA PHE A 144 -12.36 20.30 -5.43
C PHE A 144 -11.52 19.62 -6.48
N GLY A 145 -11.29 18.33 -6.33
CA GLY A 145 -10.47 17.58 -7.28
C GLY A 145 -11.08 16.26 -7.70
N THR A 146 -10.69 15.84 -8.89
CA THR A 146 -10.91 14.48 -9.39
C THR A 146 -9.58 13.77 -9.44
N GLN A 147 -9.52 12.57 -8.87
CA GLN A 147 -8.39 11.66 -8.97
C GLN A 147 -8.75 10.53 -9.92
N ASN A 148 -7.90 10.26 -10.90
CA ASN A 148 -7.88 9.02 -11.65
C ASN A 148 -6.59 8.25 -11.35
N VAL A 149 -6.69 7.06 -10.79
CA VAL A 149 -5.55 6.16 -10.62
C VAL A 149 -5.58 5.11 -11.71
N ARG A 150 -4.54 5.09 -12.53
CA ARG A 150 -4.30 4.06 -13.54
C ARG A 150 -3.34 3.04 -12.97
N MET A 151 -3.65 1.76 -13.09
CA MET A 151 -2.75 0.70 -12.65
C MET A 151 -2.65 -0.42 -13.67
N TRP A 152 -1.45 -0.96 -13.83
CA TRP A 152 -1.14 -2.08 -14.74
C TRP A 152 0.07 -2.86 -14.22
N GLY A 153 0.37 -3.98 -14.88
CA GLY A 153 1.43 -4.92 -14.49
C GLY A 153 0.89 -6.10 -13.69
N ASN A 154 1.80 -6.85 -13.07
CA ASN A 154 1.52 -8.20 -12.60
C ASN A 154 1.68 -8.35 -11.08
N ILE A 155 1.03 -9.35 -10.53
CA ILE A 155 1.22 -9.83 -9.15
C ILE A 155 1.52 -11.33 -9.16
N ILE A 156 2.20 -11.82 -8.13
CA ILE A 156 2.34 -13.25 -7.88
C ILE A 156 1.32 -13.65 -6.82
N VAL A 157 0.54 -14.67 -7.11
CA VAL A 157 -0.35 -15.34 -6.16
C VAL A 157 0.32 -16.61 -5.68
N TYR A 158 0.39 -16.78 -4.36
CA TYR A 158 0.83 -18.01 -3.70
C TYR A 158 -0.39 -18.73 -3.13
N LEU A 159 -0.47 -20.02 -3.41
CA LEU A 159 -1.49 -20.92 -2.93
C LEU A 159 -0.84 -21.95 -2.01
N ASP A 160 -1.09 -21.84 -0.71
CA ASP A 160 -0.58 -22.76 0.29
C ASP A 160 -1.59 -23.89 0.52
N LEU A 161 -1.18 -25.13 0.25
CA LEU A 161 -2.02 -26.31 0.22
C LEU A 161 -1.57 -27.32 1.28
N CYS A 162 -2.54 -28.04 1.84
CA CYS A 162 -2.29 -29.29 2.55
C CYS A 162 -2.53 -30.44 1.56
N ILE A 163 -1.53 -31.27 1.35
CA ILE A 163 -1.58 -32.42 0.45
C ILE A 163 -1.50 -33.71 1.26
N CYS A 164 -2.27 -34.73 0.87
CA CYS A 164 -2.19 -36.07 1.44
C CYS A 164 -1.51 -37.00 0.45
N ASP A 165 -0.55 -37.79 0.92
CA ASP A 165 -0.02 -38.91 0.15
C ASP A 165 -0.97 -40.13 0.16
N SER A 166 -0.64 -41.14 -0.63
CA SER A 166 -1.41 -42.40 -0.69
C SER A 166 -1.44 -43.18 0.63
N CYS A 167 -0.53 -42.87 1.57
CA CYS A 167 -0.48 -43.46 2.90
C CYS A 167 -1.30 -42.65 3.92
N GLY A 168 -1.96 -41.58 3.50
CA GLY A 168 -2.75 -40.69 4.35
C GLY A 168 -1.91 -39.70 5.16
N ARG A 169 -0.62 -39.53 4.86
CA ARG A 169 0.24 -38.54 5.54
C ARG A 169 0.04 -37.17 4.92
N GLU A 170 -0.22 -36.18 5.78
CA GLU A 170 -0.35 -34.79 5.36
C GLU A 170 1.02 -34.10 5.25
N SER A 171 1.18 -33.32 4.19
CA SER A 171 2.33 -32.43 3.96
C SER A 171 1.84 -31.07 3.46
N SER A 172 2.73 -30.07 3.52
CA SER A 172 2.44 -28.72 3.03
C SER A 172 3.13 -28.48 1.70
N MET A 173 2.44 -27.83 0.78
CA MET A 173 2.97 -27.43 -0.52
C MET A 173 2.56 -25.99 -0.80
N THR A 174 3.49 -25.18 -1.32
CA THR A 174 3.18 -23.84 -1.83
C THR A 174 3.33 -23.88 -3.35
N CYS A 175 2.30 -23.43 -4.06
CA CYS A 175 2.36 -23.20 -5.48
C CYS A 175 2.24 -21.70 -5.76
N CYS A 176 2.83 -21.22 -6.85
CA CYS A 176 2.72 -19.84 -7.30
C CYS A 176 2.15 -19.75 -8.72
N ALA A 177 1.55 -18.61 -9.01
CA ALA A 177 1.08 -18.25 -10.34
C ALA A 177 1.15 -16.73 -10.51
N GLU A 178 1.50 -16.29 -11.70
CA GLU A 178 1.51 -14.87 -12.05
C GLU A 178 0.14 -14.43 -12.59
N VAL A 179 -0.33 -13.29 -12.14
CA VAL A 179 -1.60 -12.69 -12.54
C VAL A 179 -1.35 -11.29 -13.05
N ASN A 180 -1.63 -11.07 -14.33
CA ASN A 180 -1.70 -9.73 -14.88
C ASN A 180 -2.92 -9.00 -14.33
N ILE A 181 -2.73 -7.83 -13.72
CA ILE A 181 -3.82 -6.97 -13.23
C ILE A 181 -4.45 -6.21 -14.41
N ALA A 182 -3.61 -5.56 -15.21
CA ALA A 182 -4.03 -4.90 -16.45
C ALA A 182 -2.81 -4.71 -17.37
N SER A 183 -3.08 -4.41 -18.63
CA SER A 183 -2.03 -4.06 -19.59
C SER A 183 -1.85 -2.54 -19.64
N PRO A 184 -0.65 -2.02 -20.00
CA PRO A 184 -0.45 -0.58 -20.17
C PRO A 184 -1.40 0.04 -21.21
N SER A 185 -1.81 -0.73 -22.22
CA SER A 185 -2.75 -0.28 -23.25
C SER A 185 -4.20 -0.12 -22.76
N HIS A 186 -4.56 -0.85 -21.70
CA HIS A 186 -5.89 -0.88 -21.12
C HIS A 186 -5.75 -0.98 -19.60
N PRO A 187 -5.28 0.08 -18.92
CA PRO A 187 -5.03 0.06 -17.48
C PRO A 187 -6.35 -0.03 -16.72
N LEU A 188 -6.31 -0.59 -15.51
CA LEU A 188 -7.41 -0.48 -14.57
C LEU A 188 -7.46 0.97 -14.06
N VAL A 189 -8.61 1.62 -14.21
CA VAL A 189 -8.82 3.02 -13.80
C VAL A 189 -9.77 3.07 -12.61
N LEU A 190 -9.31 3.64 -11.50
CA LEU A 190 -10.12 3.92 -10.31
C LEU A 190 -10.27 5.44 -10.18
N THR A 191 -11.50 5.92 -10.07
CA THR A 191 -11.80 7.36 -9.98
C THR A 191 -12.37 7.69 -8.62
N ASN A 192 -11.88 8.78 -8.02
CA ASN A 192 -12.45 9.36 -6.81
C ASN A 192 -12.49 10.88 -6.88
N PHE A 193 -13.29 11.49 -6.02
CA PHE A 193 -13.35 12.94 -5.83
C PHE A 193 -12.85 13.30 -4.43
N PHE A 194 -12.27 14.47 -4.28
CA PHE A 194 -11.80 14.97 -2.99
C PHE A 194 -12.05 16.47 -2.88
N GLU A 195 -12.10 16.93 -1.64
CA GLU A 195 -12.14 18.34 -1.27
C GLU A 195 -10.92 18.62 -0.39
N LEU A 196 -10.25 19.74 -0.62
CA LEU A 196 -9.13 20.22 0.19
C LEU A 196 -9.31 21.71 0.46
N CYS A 197 -8.71 22.18 1.54
CA CYS A 197 -8.65 23.58 1.90
C CYS A 197 -7.31 24.17 1.50
N MET A 198 -7.33 25.28 0.75
CA MET A 198 -6.15 25.98 0.26
C MET A 198 -5.88 27.24 1.09
N PRO A 199 -4.63 27.52 1.51
CA PRO A 199 -4.28 28.75 2.21
C PRO A 199 -4.19 29.94 1.25
N SER A 200 -4.15 31.14 1.83
CA SER A 200 -3.96 32.40 1.11
C SER A 200 -2.77 32.38 0.14
N THR A 201 -3.00 32.82 -1.09
CA THR A 201 -1.94 33.05 -2.08
C THR A 201 -1.38 34.46 -2.04
N GLY A 202 -2.14 35.43 -1.53
CA GLY A 202 -1.77 36.84 -1.48
C GLY A 202 -1.01 37.27 -0.22
N SER A 203 -1.22 36.56 0.90
CA SER A 203 -0.59 36.87 2.19
C SER A 203 0.53 35.91 2.60
N SER A 204 0.94 35.00 1.70
CA SER A 204 2.01 34.03 1.94
C SER A 204 3.27 34.36 1.16
N ALA A 205 4.43 34.02 1.72
CA ALA A 205 5.72 34.19 1.04
C ALA A 205 5.94 33.16 -0.09
N PHE A 206 5.15 32.09 -0.10
CA PHE A 206 5.28 30.98 -1.03
C PHE A 206 3.92 30.44 -1.43
N LEU A 207 3.78 30.09 -2.71
CA LEU A 207 2.56 29.49 -3.21
C LEU A 207 2.33 28.09 -2.60
N PRO A 208 1.06 27.72 -2.35
CA PRO A 208 0.71 26.38 -1.87
C PRO A 208 1.04 25.33 -2.92
N ARG A 209 1.33 24.11 -2.45
CA ARG A 209 1.76 23.00 -3.30
C ARG A 209 0.90 21.78 -3.03
N LEU A 210 0.52 21.06 -4.07
CA LEU A 210 -0.15 19.77 -3.96
C LEU A 210 0.88 18.66 -4.04
N THR A 211 0.89 17.79 -3.04
CA THR A 211 1.64 16.52 -3.07
C THR A 211 0.70 15.33 -2.91
N GLU A 212 1.10 14.21 -3.52
CA GLU A 212 0.26 13.03 -3.72
C GLU A 212 1.06 11.78 -3.37
N LEU A 213 0.50 10.94 -2.51
CA LEU A 213 1.10 9.68 -2.08
C LEU A 213 0.12 8.55 -2.36
N CYS A 214 0.63 7.43 -2.88
CA CYS A 214 -0.19 6.26 -3.15
C CYS A 214 0.50 4.95 -2.76
N ASN A 215 -0.32 3.97 -2.36
CA ASN A 215 0.12 2.59 -2.23
C ASN A 215 -1.02 1.63 -2.59
N SER A 216 -0.72 0.55 -3.31
CA SER A 216 -1.67 -0.52 -3.64
C SER A 216 -1.53 -1.72 -2.71
N GLY A 217 -2.63 -2.41 -2.47
CA GLY A 217 -2.70 -3.67 -1.74
C GLY A 217 -3.60 -4.63 -2.50
N PHE A 218 -3.31 -5.92 -2.35
CA PHE A 218 -4.02 -6.98 -3.02
C PHE A 218 -4.43 -8.02 -2.00
N THR A 219 -5.62 -8.57 -2.18
CA THR A 219 -6.09 -9.74 -1.46
C THR A 219 -6.61 -10.74 -2.48
N CYS A 220 -6.36 -12.03 -2.25
CA CYS A 220 -6.79 -13.08 -3.16
C CYS A 220 -7.66 -14.07 -2.41
N ARG A 221 -8.77 -14.48 -3.03
CA ARG A 221 -9.63 -15.56 -2.52
C ARG A 221 -10.13 -16.44 -3.65
N LEU A 222 -10.56 -17.66 -3.31
CA LEU A 222 -11.28 -18.52 -4.24
C LEU A 222 -12.57 -17.83 -4.68
N ALA A 223 -12.93 -17.93 -5.97
CA ALA A 223 -14.03 -17.17 -6.54
C ALA A 223 -15.37 -17.41 -5.81
N THR A 224 -15.69 -18.67 -5.51
CA THR A 224 -16.90 -19.08 -4.79
C THR A 224 -16.64 -19.46 -3.33
N ASN A 225 -15.43 -19.21 -2.82
CA ASN A 225 -14.96 -19.68 -1.51
C ASN A 225 -15.13 -21.20 -1.33
N ASN A 226 -15.10 -21.97 -2.42
CA ASN A 226 -15.29 -23.41 -2.38
C ASN A 226 -14.19 -24.13 -3.19
N ALA A 227 -13.28 -24.80 -2.49
CA ALA A 227 -12.16 -25.52 -3.10
C ALA A 227 -12.60 -26.57 -4.14
N GLY A 228 -13.71 -27.29 -3.90
CA GLY A 228 -14.17 -28.33 -4.83
C GLY A 228 -14.74 -27.79 -6.15
N ARG A 229 -15.09 -26.50 -6.20
CA ARG A 229 -15.56 -25.83 -7.44
C ARG A 229 -14.48 -24.97 -8.08
N ASP A 230 -13.66 -24.34 -7.24
CA ASP A 230 -12.70 -23.35 -7.68
C ASP A 230 -11.33 -23.94 -7.99
N LEU A 231 -11.00 -25.15 -7.48
CA LEU A 231 -9.76 -25.85 -7.80
C LEU A 231 -10.01 -27.04 -8.72
N CYS A 232 -9.22 -27.12 -9.78
CA CYS A 232 -9.20 -28.22 -10.72
C CYS A 232 -7.79 -28.79 -10.80
N ILE A 233 -7.68 -30.11 -10.57
CA ILE A 233 -6.43 -30.86 -10.71
C ILE A 233 -6.55 -31.69 -11.97
N SER A 234 -5.60 -31.52 -12.87
CA SER A 234 -5.52 -32.30 -14.09
C SER A 234 -4.78 -33.63 -13.87
N PRO A 235 -4.89 -34.60 -14.79
CA PRO A 235 -4.28 -35.93 -14.61
C PRO A 235 -2.74 -35.92 -14.48
N ASN A 236 -2.06 -34.88 -14.98
CA ASN A 236 -0.61 -34.70 -14.86
C ASN A 236 -0.22 -33.97 -13.56
N GLY A 237 -1.18 -33.66 -12.69
CA GLY A 237 -0.96 -32.94 -11.44
C GLY A 237 -0.95 -31.41 -11.58
N GLU A 238 -1.18 -30.82 -12.75
CA GLU A 238 -1.30 -29.36 -12.84
C GLU A 238 -2.52 -28.88 -12.06
N ILE A 239 -2.29 -27.89 -11.21
CA ILE A 239 -3.30 -27.26 -10.36
C ILE A 239 -3.76 -26.00 -11.08
N SER A 240 -5.08 -25.85 -11.22
CA SER A 240 -5.69 -24.63 -11.74
C SER A 240 -6.75 -24.12 -10.77
N ALA A 241 -6.84 -22.79 -10.61
CA ALA A 241 -7.79 -22.17 -9.69
C ALA A 241 -8.57 -21.01 -10.32
N ASN A 242 -9.82 -20.86 -9.89
CA ASN A 242 -10.65 -19.67 -10.13
C ASN A 242 -10.54 -18.73 -8.92
N LEU A 243 -10.03 -17.52 -9.13
CA LEU A 243 -9.75 -16.56 -8.07
C LEU A 243 -10.46 -15.22 -8.30
N ILE A 244 -10.75 -14.54 -7.19
CA ILE A 244 -11.05 -13.12 -7.17
C ILE A 244 -9.88 -12.42 -6.49
N VAL A 245 -9.29 -11.47 -7.20
CA VAL A 245 -8.26 -10.55 -6.70
C VAL A 245 -8.96 -9.25 -6.31
N GLY A 246 -9.02 -9.00 -5.00
CA GLY A 246 -9.39 -7.70 -4.45
C GLY A 246 -8.21 -6.74 -4.55
N ILE A 247 -8.51 -5.50 -4.93
CA ILE A 247 -7.53 -4.43 -5.11
C ILE A 247 -7.96 -3.28 -4.21
N CYS A 248 -7.05 -2.79 -3.37
CA CYS A 248 -7.25 -1.52 -2.68
C CYS A 248 -6.08 -0.59 -2.93
N VAL A 249 -6.36 0.65 -3.32
CA VAL A 249 -5.37 1.72 -3.40
C VAL A 249 -5.64 2.71 -2.28
N THR A 250 -4.67 2.88 -1.40
CA THR A 250 -4.64 3.95 -0.39
C THR A 250 -3.99 5.17 -1.01
N MET A 251 -4.67 6.31 -0.90
CA MET A 251 -4.19 7.59 -1.40
C MET A 251 -4.21 8.63 -0.29
N GLU A 252 -3.22 9.51 -0.29
CA GLU A 252 -3.20 10.70 0.53
C GLU A 252 -2.79 11.90 -0.30
N LYS A 253 -3.53 13.00 -0.12
CA LYS A 253 -3.25 14.28 -0.74
C LYS A 253 -3.02 15.31 0.33
N LYS A 254 -2.07 16.20 0.07
CA LYS A 254 -1.72 17.26 0.99
C LYS A 254 -1.53 18.56 0.24
N ILE A 255 -2.06 19.63 0.82
CA ILE A 255 -1.62 20.98 0.53
C ILE A 255 -0.46 21.29 1.45
N THR A 256 0.74 21.42 0.89
CA THR A 256 1.93 21.82 1.62
C THR A 256 2.22 23.30 1.39
N VAL A 257 2.65 23.96 2.46
CA VAL A 257 3.17 25.33 2.39
C VAL A 257 4.61 25.32 2.90
N PRO A 258 5.53 25.97 2.19
CA PRO A 258 6.86 26.19 2.73
C PRO A 258 6.76 27.04 3.97
N VAL A 259 7.50 26.66 4.99
CA VAL A 259 7.45 27.27 6.31
C VAL A 259 8.83 27.67 6.75
N GLN A 260 8.91 28.85 7.36
CA GLN A 260 9.97 29.19 8.30
C GLN A 260 9.41 28.86 9.69
N LEU A 261 9.72 27.68 10.24
CA LEU A 261 9.06 27.17 11.45
C LEU A 261 9.97 27.17 12.69
N CYS A 262 9.44 27.70 13.79
CA CYS A 262 9.71 27.20 15.14
C CYS A 262 8.71 26.07 15.40
N VAL A 263 9.16 24.81 15.44
CA VAL A 263 8.26 23.65 15.66
C VAL A 263 8.11 23.38 17.15
N LEU A 264 6.94 23.69 17.68
CA LEU A 264 6.41 23.09 18.91
C LEU A 264 5.20 22.24 18.51
N CYS A 265 5.40 20.97 18.13
CA CYS A 265 4.30 20.03 17.88
C CYS A 265 4.61 18.68 18.52
N THR A 266 3.67 18.15 19.30
CA THR A 266 3.81 16.88 20.03
C THR A 266 3.15 15.69 19.32
N GLY A 267 3.02 15.70 17.99
CA GLY A 267 2.37 14.61 17.25
C GLY A 267 2.65 14.62 15.74
N PHE A 268 2.36 13.49 15.08
CA PHE A 268 2.33 13.40 13.61
C PHE A 268 1.03 14.00 13.09
N ALA A 269 1.10 14.71 11.97
CA ALA A 269 -0.07 15.20 11.24
C ALA A 269 -0.91 14.00 10.75
N GLU A 270 -2.05 13.73 11.39
CA GLU A 270 -3.03 12.74 10.94
C GLU A 270 -4.04 13.40 10.00
N ALA A 271 -4.02 13.02 8.73
CA ALA A 271 -5.04 13.45 7.77
C ALA A 271 -6.36 12.73 8.05
N PRO A 272 -7.51 13.42 8.09
CA PRO A 272 -8.79 12.75 8.24
C PRO A 272 -9.01 11.77 7.08
N LEU A 273 -9.40 10.54 7.45
CA LEU A 273 -9.77 9.53 6.49
C LEU A 273 -11.17 9.83 5.97
N GLN A 274 -11.31 10.03 4.66
CA GLN A 274 -12.58 10.00 3.99
C GLN A 274 -12.99 8.53 3.83
N GLU A 275 -13.83 8.06 4.75
CA GLU A 275 -14.27 6.66 4.81
C GLU A 275 -15.10 6.27 3.59
N ASN A 276 -14.49 5.48 2.70
CA ASN A 276 -15.18 4.68 1.67
C ASN A 276 -14.84 3.18 1.82
N THR A 277 -14.42 2.75 3.01
CA THR A 277 -13.94 1.38 3.25
C THR A 277 -15.10 0.39 3.20
N SER A 278 -14.94 -0.63 2.37
CA SER A 278 -15.76 -1.84 2.45
C SER A 278 -15.00 -2.85 3.33
N ASP A 279 -15.67 -3.44 4.33
CA ASP A 279 -15.11 -4.43 5.28
C ASP A 279 -14.48 -5.69 4.64
N LEU A 280 -14.53 -5.80 3.31
CA LEU A 280 -14.09 -6.96 2.54
C LEU A 280 -12.62 -6.89 2.08
N ILE A 281 -11.97 -5.73 2.11
CA ILE A 281 -10.61 -5.55 1.56
C ILE A 281 -9.71 -4.82 2.56
N SER A 282 -8.58 -5.43 2.91
CA SER A 282 -7.54 -4.78 3.71
C SER A 282 -6.69 -3.87 2.82
N CYS A 283 -6.72 -2.58 3.12
CA CYS A 283 -5.95 -1.57 2.41
C CYS A 283 -4.55 -1.41 3.01
N PRO A 284 -3.51 -1.20 2.19
CA PRO A 284 -2.15 -1.07 2.70
C PRO A 284 -1.96 0.26 3.44
N GLY A 285 -1.04 0.29 4.41
CA GLY A 285 -0.48 1.55 4.90
C GLY A 285 0.32 2.26 3.81
N LEU A 286 0.39 3.60 3.86
CA LEU A 286 1.21 4.38 2.91
C LEU A 286 2.70 4.25 3.20
N PHE A 287 3.05 4.09 4.47
CA PHE A 287 4.41 3.93 4.93
C PHE A 287 4.60 2.54 5.53
N PRO A 288 5.83 1.98 5.46
CA PRO A 288 6.17 0.77 6.19
C PRO A 288 5.90 0.92 7.69
N GLU A 289 5.49 -0.16 8.34
CA GLU A 289 5.46 -0.21 9.80
C GLU A 289 6.87 -0.04 10.36
N ARG A 290 7.01 0.68 11.46
CA ARG A 290 8.30 0.79 12.15
C ARG A 290 8.63 -0.56 12.79
N THR A 291 9.79 -1.09 12.48
CA THR A 291 10.37 -2.21 13.23
C THR A 291 10.85 -1.70 14.57
N ASP A 292 9.93 -1.48 15.49
CA ASP A 292 10.28 -1.19 16.88
C ASP A 292 10.81 -2.49 17.51
N ALA A 293 11.98 -2.43 18.16
CA ALA A 293 12.64 -3.59 18.76
C ALA A 293 11.80 -4.31 19.86
N GLY A 294 10.62 -3.78 20.22
CA GLY A 294 9.69 -4.37 21.18
C GLY A 294 8.61 -5.28 20.59
N SER A 295 8.39 -5.28 19.27
CA SER A 295 7.25 -5.99 18.64
C SER A 295 7.49 -7.49 18.41
N GLN A 296 8.61 -8.04 18.90
CA GLN A 296 8.87 -9.49 18.95
C GLN A 296 8.37 -10.16 20.25
N ALA A 297 7.68 -9.45 21.14
CA ALA A 297 7.22 -9.98 22.43
C ALA A 297 5.74 -10.41 22.43
N SER A 298 5.25 -11.04 21.35
CA SER A 298 3.87 -11.56 21.33
C SER A 298 3.72 -12.87 20.56
N ARG A 299 4.74 -13.75 20.57
CA ARG A 299 4.59 -15.14 20.13
C ARG A 299 5.52 -16.10 20.87
N THR A 300 5.44 -16.15 22.20
CA THR A 300 5.74 -17.37 22.97
C THR A 300 5.18 -17.21 24.38
N GLY A 301 4.34 -18.15 24.78
CA GLY A 301 3.95 -18.30 26.18
C GLY A 301 5.10 -18.88 27.02
N SER A 302 4.99 -18.63 28.33
CA SER A 302 5.62 -19.33 29.47
C SER A 302 7.14 -19.42 29.54
N ASP A 303 7.76 -18.61 30.42
CA ASP A 303 8.24 -18.99 31.78
C ASP A 303 9.45 -18.09 32.19
N PRO A 304 9.50 -17.47 33.38
CA PRO A 304 10.57 -16.55 33.75
C PRO A 304 11.60 -17.26 34.64
N ASP A 305 12.48 -18.07 34.05
CA ASP A 305 13.74 -18.45 34.71
C ASP A 305 14.71 -19.14 33.73
N ALA A 306 15.45 -18.36 32.95
CA ALA A 306 16.66 -18.84 32.29
C ALA A 306 17.64 -17.68 32.07
N ARG A 307 18.82 -17.78 32.70
CA ARG A 307 19.95 -16.84 32.58
C ARG A 307 20.50 -16.85 31.14
N PRO A 308 21.10 -15.75 30.65
CA PRO A 308 21.58 -15.67 29.28
C PRO A 308 22.88 -16.47 29.10
N ALA A 309 22.87 -17.41 28.16
CA ALA A 309 24.08 -18.06 27.65
C ALA A 309 24.63 -17.25 26.46
N LEU A 310 25.94 -16.97 26.49
CA LEU A 310 26.73 -16.30 25.47
C LEU A 310 26.76 -17.08 24.13
N PRO A 311 27.03 -16.41 22.99
CA PRO A 311 26.88 -16.97 21.65
C PRO A 311 28.06 -17.89 21.29
N GLY A 312 27.75 -19.09 20.82
CA GLY A 312 28.74 -20.07 20.40
C GLY A 312 28.28 -20.86 19.17
N CYS A 313 28.86 -20.47 18.04
CA CYS A 313 29.28 -21.29 16.89
C CYS A 313 28.24 -22.13 16.09
N ASP A 314 28.23 -21.81 14.79
CA ASP A 314 27.73 -22.62 13.66
C ASP A 314 28.10 -24.11 13.74
N PRO A 315 27.22 -24.99 13.24
CA PRO A 315 27.63 -26.28 12.73
C PRO A 315 27.23 -26.43 11.25
N CYS A 316 28.14 -26.05 10.36
CA CYS A 316 28.27 -26.66 9.03
C CYS A 316 29.70 -27.19 8.91
N SER A 317 29.95 -28.34 9.52
CA SER A 317 31.19 -29.11 9.32
C SER A 317 30.85 -30.56 9.02
N ILE A 318 31.32 -30.97 7.86
CA ILE A 318 31.21 -32.28 7.23
C ILE A 318 31.87 -33.36 8.10
N GLN A 319 31.19 -34.48 8.33
CA GLN A 319 31.84 -35.75 8.64
C GLN A 319 31.20 -36.91 7.89
N GLN A 320 32.09 -37.74 7.32
CA GLN A 320 31.83 -38.84 6.42
C GLN A 320 31.27 -40.07 7.13
N SER A 321 30.43 -40.81 6.39
CA SER A 321 30.21 -42.27 6.36
C SER A 321 30.24 -43.07 7.66
N ASP A 322 29.10 -43.69 7.99
CA ASP A 322 29.01 -45.16 8.04
C ASP A 322 27.58 -45.65 7.82
N GLY A 323 27.43 -46.77 7.09
CA GLY A 323 26.20 -47.16 6.42
C GLY A 323 25.17 -47.91 7.26
N SER A 324 23.89 -47.72 6.91
CA SER A 324 22.94 -48.83 6.70
C SER A 324 21.64 -48.30 6.05
N SER A 325 21.30 -48.95 4.94
CA SER A 325 20.02 -48.98 4.20
C SER A 325 18.84 -48.12 4.68
N CYS A 326 18.42 -47.16 3.84
CA CYS A 326 17.10 -47.11 3.18
C CYS A 326 17.11 -46.01 2.10
N ARG A 327 16.95 -46.40 0.84
CA ARG A 327 16.90 -45.48 -0.32
C ARG A 327 15.48 -44.93 -0.46
N CYS A 328 15.29 -43.65 -0.16
CA CYS A 328 14.23 -42.82 -0.72
C CYS A 328 14.92 -41.55 -1.24
N GLY A 329 14.83 -41.29 -2.54
CA GLY A 329 15.55 -40.18 -3.18
C GLY A 329 14.98 -38.83 -2.76
N ASP A 330 15.80 -38.03 -2.10
CA ASP A 330 15.57 -36.61 -1.86
C ASP A 330 15.68 -35.83 -3.18
N PHE A 331 14.59 -35.20 -3.61
CA PHE A 331 14.66 -34.16 -4.63
C PHE A 331 15.10 -32.85 -3.96
N PRO A 332 16.13 -32.16 -4.46
CA PRO A 332 16.47 -30.83 -3.96
C PRO A 332 15.40 -29.82 -4.39
N PRO A 333 15.16 -28.75 -3.61
CA PRO A 333 14.25 -27.68 -4.02
C PRO A 333 14.84 -26.98 -5.25
N GLN A 334 14.14 -27.05 -6.38
CA GLN A 334 14.43 -26.19 -7.52
C GLN A 334 13.87 -24.80 -7.23
N SER A 335 14.76 -23.81 -7.31
CA SER A 335 14.44 -22.39 -7.25
C SER A 335 13.43 -22.02 -8.34
N CYS A 336 12.39 -21.28 -7.96
CA CYS A 336 11.52 -20.63 -8.92
C CYS A 336 12.33 -19.63 -9.75
N ARG A 337 12.28 -19.75 -11.07
CA ARG A 337 12.56 -18.66 -12.01
C ARG A 337 11.23 -18.14 -12.51
#